data_AF-A0A6C0BF97-F1
#
_entry.id   AF-A0A6C0BF97-F1
#
_cell.length_a   1.000
_cell.length_b   1.000
_cell.length_c   1.000
_cell.angle_alpha   90.00
_cell.angle_beta   90.00
_cell.angle_gamma   90.00
#
_symmetry.space_group_name_H-M   'P 1'
#
loop_
_entity.id
_entity.type
_entity.pdbx_description
1 polymer ?
#
loop_
_entity_poly.entity_id
_entity_poly.type
_entity_poly.pdbx_seq_one_letter_code
_entity_poly.pdbx_strand_id
1 'polypeptide(L)'
;MYEKSSTIPTEVFNLAIDSKYRDIRYYPDPNKYVINFDIVFKNVVSVELVFALYEKISTDYYINLCIEELTPNLHSNSNPVKGSFTQLPIIDSLNKYDQNMFKSIKMFDKPVAKFHKMSISFLNPDGGLYPIRDHFLRFEVTCLKSQAVTEWRNFEIISRSVNMFQAAQEWNP
;
A
#
# COMPACT_ATOMS: atom_id res chain seq x y z
N MET A 1 21.69 28.79 22.24
CA MET A 1 22.03 27.38 21.97
C MET A 1 20.87 26.80 21.19
N TYR A 2 21.06 26.41 19.93
CA TYR A 2 20.03 25.70 19.17
C TYR A 2 20.15 24.21 19.48
N GLU A 3 19.12 23.63 20.08
CA GLU A 3 19.04 22.17 20.22
C GLU A 3 19.01 21.55 18.82
N LYS A 4 20.03 20.74 18.55
CA LYS A 4 20.11 19.94 17.33
C LYS A 4 19.01 18.89 17.44
N SER A 5 17.90 19.10 16.71
CA SER A 5 16.80 18.12 16.61
C SER A 5 17.40 16.76 16.24
N SER A 6 17.34 15.83 17.18
CA SER A 6 17.80 14.46 16.96
C SER A 6 16.72 13.75 16.14
N THR A 7 16.95 13.62 14.84
CA THR A 7 16.10 12.81 13.97
C THR A 7 16.16 11.36 14.42
N ILE A 8 15.02 10.83 14.88
CA ILE A 8 14.91 9.41 15.27
C ILE A 8 15.18 8.56 14.01
N PRO A 9 16.09 7.59 14.06
CA PRO A 9 16.42 6.79 12.89
C PRO A 9 15.23 5.93 12.43
N THR A 10 15.01 5.88 11.12
CA THR A 10 13.95 5.10 10.48
C THR A 10 14.49 4.10 9.46
N GLU A 11 13.66 3.13 9.10
CA GLU A 11 13.87 2.17 8.03
C GLU A 11 12.65 2.15 7.12
N VAL A 12 12.86 2.00 5.82
CA VAL A 12 11.80 2.01 4.80
C VAL A 12 11.76 0.67 4.10
N PHE A 13 10.58 0.06 4.09
CA PHE A 13 10.33 -1.21 3.42
C PHE A 13 9.44 -0.99 2.20
N ASN A 14 9.80 -1.64 1.10
CA ASN A 14 8.99 -1.65 -0.12
C ASN A 14 8.06 -2.86 -0.10
N LEU A 15 6.75 -2.61 -0.19
CA LEU A 15 5.71 -3.61 -0.25
C LEU A 15 5.03 -3.55 -1.61
N ALA A 16 5.28 -4.56 -2.44
CA ALA A 16 4.62 -4.72 -3.74
C ALA A 16 3.48 -5.73 -3.63
N ILE A 17 2.32 -5.36 -4.17
CA ILE A 17 1.07 -6.11 -4.13
C ILE A 17 0.57 -6.25 -5.55
N ASP A 18 0.40 -7.48 -5.98
CA ASP A 18 -0.20 -7.80 -7.28
C ASP A 18 -1.43 -8.69 -7.02
N SER A 19 -2.61 -8.15 -7.32
CA SER A 19 -3.87 -8.77 -6.92
C SER A 19 -4.10 -10.12 -7.57
N LYS A 20 -3.42 -10.46 -8.68
CA LYS A 20 -3.53 -11.77 -9.34
C LYS A 20 -3.15 -12.92 -8.40
N TYR A 21 -2.36 -12.63 -7.38
CA TYR A 21 -1.86 -13.60 -6.41
C TYR A 21 -2.61 -13.58 -5.08
N ARG A 22 -3.77 -12.90 -5.01
CA ARG A 22 -4.68 -13.03 -3.87
C ARG A 22 -5.09 -14.49 -3.68
N ASP A 23 -5.52 -14.85 -2.48
CA ASP A 23 -6.14 -16.16 -2.26
C ASP A 23 -7.52 -16.21 -2.91
N ILE A 24 -7.58 -16.65 -4.16
CA ILE A 24 -8.79 -16.70 -5.00
C ILE A 24 -9.88 -17.59 -4.35
N ARG A 25 -9.52 -18.53 -3.46
CA ARG A 25 -10.51 -19.37 -2.77
C ARG A 25 -11.37 -18.57 -1.79
N TYR A 26 -10.78 -17.57 -1.14
CA TYR A 26 -11.49 -16.71 -0.17
C TYR A 26 -11.86 -15.35 -0.75
N TYR A 27 -11.10 -14.87 -1.74
CA TYR A 27 -11.25 -13.56 -2.37
C TYR A 27 -11.28 -13.72 -3.90
N PRO A 28 -12.38 -14.25 -4.47
CA PRO A 28 -12.48 -14.47 -5.91
C PRO A 28 -12.39 -13.14 -6.70
N ASP A 29 -12.94 -12.06 -6.14
CA ASP A 29 -12.94 -10.74 -6.76
C ASP A 29 -11.73 -9.91 -6.30
N PRO A 30 -11.06 -9.16 -7.20
CA PRO A 30 -9.93 -8.30 -6.84
C PRO A 30 -10.37 -6.98 -6.20
N ASN A 31 -11.68 -6.70 -6.11
CA ASN A 31 -12.20 -5.46 -5.50
C ASN A 31 -12.15 -5.45 -3.98
N LYS A 32 -11.98 -6.62 -3.34
CA LYS A 32 -11.88 -6.75 -1.89
C LYS A 32 -11.12 -8.01 -1.51
N TYR A 33 -9.99 -7.85 -0.85
CA TYR A 33 -9.14 -8.97 -0.47
C TYR A 33 -8.22 -8.64 0.71
N VAL A 34 -7.66 -9.67 1.33
CA VAL A 34 -6.71 -9.52 2.44
C VAL A 34 -5.38 -10.11 2.04
N ILE A 35 -4.31 -9.39 2.35
CA ILE A 35 -2.92 -9.85 2.21
C ILE A 35 -2.34 -9.99 3.60
N ASN A 36 -1.71 -11.13 3.87
CA ASN A 36 -0.90 -11.32 5.06
C ASN A 36 0.58 -11.16 4.68
N PHE A 37 1.35 -10.46 5.52
CA PHE A 37 2.77 -10.29 5.28
C PHE A 37 3.55 -11.44 5.94
N ASP A 38 4.55 -11.95 5.23
CA ASP A 38 5.48 -12.93 5.80
C ASP A 38 6.31 -12.32 6.96
N ILE A 39 6.48 -10.99 6.94
CA ILE A 39 7.21 -10.23 7.95
C ILE A 39 6.26 -9.24 8.61
N VAL A 40 6.28 -9.22 9.94
CA VAL A 40 5.53 -8.26 10.74
C VAL A 40 6.32 -6.97 10.87
N PHE A 41 5.84 -5.89 10.25
CA PHE A 41 6.39 -4.55 10.46
C PHE A 41 6.07 -4.09 11.88
N LYS A 42 7.07 -3.57 12.59
CA LYS A 42 6.92 -3.08 13.97
C LYS A 42 7.24 -1.60 14.03
N ASN A 43 6.58 -0.87 14.93
CA ASN A 43 6.77 0.57 15.11
C ASN A 43 6.61 1.36 13.80
N VAL A 44 5.56 1.07 13.04
CA VAL A 44 5.28 1.73 11.76
C VAL A 44 4.84 3.17 12.03
N VAL A 45 5.54 4.12 11.42
CA VAL A 45 5.28 5.57 11.55
C VAL A 45 4.57 6.15 10.33
N SER A 46 4.75 5.54 9.16
CA SER A 46 3.99 5.90 7.98
C SER A 46 3.83 4.75 7.00
N VAL A 47 2.75 4.82 6.22
CA VAL A 47 2.52 4.00 5.04
C VAL A 47 2.17 4.93 3.89
N GLU A 48 2.88 4.84 2.78
CA GLU A 48 2.67 5.65 1.59
C GLU A 48 2.38 4.76 0.39
N LEU A 49 1.34 5.06 -0.39
CA LEU A 49 1.17 4.49 -1.72
C LEU A 49 2.09 5.27 -2.68
N VAL A 50 3.04 4.58 -3.27
CA VAL A 50 4.06 5.18 -4.15
C VAL A 50 3.84 4.87 -5.63
N PHE A 51 3.08 3.82 -5.94
CA PHE A 51 2.74 3.46 -7.30
C PHE A 51 1.47 2.61 -7.33
N ALA A 52 0.62 2.79 -8.35
CA ALA A 52 -0.43 1.83 -8.67
C ALA A 52 -0.67 1.73 -10.18
N LEU A 53 -1.14 0.57 -10.63
CA LEU A 53 -1.56 0.30 -12.00
C LEU A 53 -2.92 -0.41 -11.96
N TYR A 54 -3.94 0.16 -12.60
CA TYR A 54 -5.32 -0.31 -12.50
C TYR A 54 -6.17 0.10 -13.71
N GLU A 55 -7.17 -0.72 -14.06
CA GLU A 55 -8.06 -0.48 -15.21
C GLU A 55 -9.33 0.29 -14.85
N LYS A 56 -9.83 1.06 -15.83
CA LYS A 56 -11.16 1.67 -15.78
C LYS A 56 -12.21 0.73 -16.35
N ILE A 57 -13.28 0.48 -15.60
CA ILE A 57 -14.40 -0.39 -15.99
C ILE A 57 -15.72 0.39 -16.03
N SER A 58 -15.92 1.35 -15.11
CA SER A 58 -17.13 2.16 -15.05
C SER A 58 -16.94 3.55 -15.67
N THR A 59 -18.01 4.35 -15.63
CA THR A 59 -18.01 5.78 -16.01
C THR A 59 -17.47 6.70 -14.92
N ASP A 60 -17.12 6.17 -13.74
CA ASP A 60 -16.60 6.96 -12.64
C ASP A 60 -15.25 7.61 -13.01
N TYR A 61 -14.93 8.72 -12.34
CA TYR A 61 -13.69 9.48 -12.55
C TYR A 61 -12.63 9.20 -11.47
N TYR A 62 -13.04 8.61 -10.35
CA TYR A 62 -12.15 8.17 -9.30
C TYR A 62 -12.77 6.99 -8.54
N ILE A 63 -11.91 6.24 -7.86
CA ILE A 63 -12.28 5.21 -6.90
C ILE A 63 -11.58 5.46 -5.59
N ASN A 64 -12.14 4.95 -4.50
CA ASN A 64 -11.57 5.05 -3.17
C ASN A 64 -10.82 3.77 -2.84
N LEU A 65 -9.52 3.86 -2.61
CA LEU A 65 -8.72 2.78 -2.04
C LEU A 65 -8.86 2.82 -0.53
N CYS A 66 -9.39 1.75 0.06
CA CYS A 66 -9.59 1.60 1.49
C CYS A 66 -8.64 0.52 2.04
N ILE A 67 -7.96 0.84 3.14
CA ILE A 67 -7.08 -0.09 3.84
C ILE A 67 -7.45 -0.09 5.33
N GLU A 68 -8.18 -1.11 5.76
CA GLU A 68 -8.84 -1.15 7.09
C GLU A 68 -7.87 -0.87 8.25
N GLU A 69 -6.68 -1.48 8.22
CA GLU A 69 -5.67 -1.36 9.26
C GLU A 69 -5.08 0.06 9.37
N LEU A 70 -5.31 0.93 8.39
CA LEU A 70 -4.83 2.32 8.37
C LEU A 70 -5.97 3.32 8.67
N THR A 71 -7.20 2.84 8.87
CA THR A 71 -8.43 3.66 8.83
C THR A 71 -8.92 4.32 10.12
N PRO A 72 -8.56 3.98 11.38
CA PRO A 72 -9.35 4.51 12.51
C PRO A 72 -9.27 6.03 12.75
N ASN A 73 -8.42 6.78 12.02
CA ASN A 73 -8.22 8.22 12.20
C ASN A 73 -8.22 9.03 10.88
N LEU A 74 -9.05 8.67 9.90
CA LEU A 74 -9.23 9.45 8.66
C LEU A 74 -10.52 10.28 8.75
N HIS A 75 -10.40 11.53 9.22
CA HIS A 75 -11.49 12.50 9.23
C HIS A 75 -11.53 13.24 7.88
N SER A 76 -12.46 12.85 7.01
CA SER A 76 -12.82 13.64 5.83
C SER A 76 -14.06 14.49 6.13
N ASN A 77 -14.10 15.71 5.59
CA ASN A 77 -15.28 16.57 5.59
C ASN A 77 -16.30 16.17 4.50
N SER A 78 -15.97 15.20 3.66
CA SER A 78 -16.82 14.70 2.57
C SER A 78 -17.09 13.20 2.74
N ASN A 79 -18.37 12.81 2.65
CA ASN A 79 -18.79 11.40 2.71
C ASN A 79 -18.10 10.49 1.67
N PRO A 80 -17.83 10.93 0.41
CA PRO A 80 -17.16 10.08 -0.58
C PRO A 80 -15.74 9.65 -0.22
N VAL A 81 -15.07 10.30 0.73
CA VAL A 81 -13.67 10.03 1.11
C VAL A 81 -13.56 9.56 2.57
N LYS A 82 -14.70 9.37 3.24
CA LYS A 82 -14.73 9.01 4.65
C LYS A 82 -14.23 7.58 4.84
N GLY A 83 -13.05 7.44 5.45
CA GLY A 83 -12.43 6.14 5.75
C GLY A 83 -11.62 5.52 4.61
N SER A 84 -11.47 6.20 3.47
CA SER A 84 -10.55 5.79 2.41
C SER A 84 -9.12 6.17 2.76
N PHE A 85 -8.16 5.31 2.40
CA PHE A 85 -6.73 5.63 2.48
C PHE A 85 -6.37 6.72 1.48
N THR A 86 -6.82 6.59 0.23
CA THR A 86 -6.65 7.60 -0.81
C THR A 86 -7.68 7.45 -1.93
N GLN A 87 -7.81 8.47 -2.76
CA GLN A 87 -8.58 8.42 -4.00
C GLN A 87 -7.66 8.15 -5.18
N LEU A 88 -8.07 7.29 -6.09
CA LEU A 88 -7.33 6.93 -7.30
C LEU A 88 -8.09 7.45 -8.52
N PRO A 89 -7.52 8.38 -9.31
CA PRO A 89 -8.14 8.83 -10.55
C PRO A 89 -8.25 7.69 -11.57
N ILE A 90 -9.42 7.53 -12.19
CA ILE A 90 -9.67 6.59 -13.31
C ILE A 90 -10.10 7.38 -14.55
N ILE A 91 -9.11 7.95 -15.24
CA ILE A 91 -9.29 8.80 -16.41
C ILE A 91 -9.19 7.95 -17.68
N ASP A 92 -8.09 7.20 -17.80
CA ASP A 92 -7.75 6.40 -18.97
C ASP A 92 -8.27 4.96 -18.85
N SER A 93 -8.17 4.17 -19.92
CA SER A 93 -8.48 2.73 -19.87
C SER A 93 -7.56 1.98 -18.92
N LEU A 94 -6.27 2.34 -18.92
CA LEU A 94 -5.26 1.87 -17.98
C LEU A 94 -4.67 3.08 -17.26
N ASN A 95 -4.86 3.13 -15.96
CA ASN A 95 -4.44 4.24 -15.11
C ASN A 95 -3.17 3.87 -14.38
N LYS A 96 -2.26 4.82 -14.32
CA LYS A 96 -1.07 4.77 -13.49
C LYS A 96 -1.16 5.88 -12.45
N TYR A 97 -1.01 5.51 -11.20
CA TYR A 97 -0.73 6.44 -10.12
C TYR A 97 0.76 6.44 -9.81
N ASP A 98 1.34 7.63 -9.65
CA ASP A 98 2.67 7.81 -9.07
C ASP A 98 2.72 9.07 -8.18
N GLN A 99 3.79 9.19 -7.40
CA GLN A 99 3.95 10.26 -6.40
C GLN A 99 4.01 11.68 -7.00
N ASN A 100 4.14 11.84 -8.32
CA ASN A 100 4.13 13.17 -8.94
C ASN A 100 2.71 13.74 -9.07
N MET A 101 1.68 12.90 -8.99
CA MET A 101 0.28 13.35 -9.06
C MET A 101 -0.13 14.02 -7.74
N PHE A 102 -0.05 13.27 -6.64
CA PHE A 102 -0.28 13.72 -5.28
C PHE A 102 0.27 12.65 -4.32
N LYS A 103 0.62 13.04 -3.09
CA LYS A 103 1.14 12.11 -2.08
C LYS A 103 0.01 11.47 -1.27
N SER A 104 -0.09 10.15 -1.37
CA SER A 104 -1.02 9.34 -0.58
C SER A 104 -0.28 8.69 0.58
N ILE A 105 -0.06 9.47 1.65
CA ILE A 105 0.68 9.02 2.84
C ILE A 105 -0.21 9.08 4.08
N LYS A 106 -0.24 7.98 4.84
CA LYS A 106 -0.76 7.96 6.20
C LYS A 106 0.39 8.02 7.17
N MET A 107 0.49 9.13 7.91
CA MET A 107 1.38 9.26 9.06
C MET A 107 0.62 8.94 10.35
N PHE A 108 1.32 8.35 11.32
CA PHE A 108 0.75 7.99 12.61
C PHE A 108 1.34 8.85 13.73
N ASP A 109 0.48 9.54 14.50
CA ASP A 109 0.89 10.31 15.68
C ASP A 109 1.55 9.42 16.74
N LYS A 110 1.08 8.16 16.83
CA LYS A 110 1.67 7.10 17.64
C LYS A 110 2.03 5.94 16.71
N PRO A 111 3.29 5.46 16.71
CA PRO A 111 3.69 4.35 15.86
C PRO A 111 2.77 3.15 16.03
N VAL A 112 2.34 2.55 14.92
CA VAL A 112 1.58 1.30 14.94
C VAL A 112 2.52 0.18 15.38
N ALA A 113 2.22 -0.43 16.53
CA ALA A 113 3.10 -1.40 17.16
C ALA A 113 3.36 -2.63 16.27
N LYS A 114 2.35 -3.08 15.52
CA LYS A 114 2.43 -4.22 14.60
C LYS A 114 1.54 -3.98 13.39
N PHE A 115 2.10 -4.17 12.21
CA PHE A 115 1.40 -4.14 10.93
C PHE A 115 1.79 -5.41 10.16
N HIS A 116 0.86 -6.36 10.09
CA HIS A 116 1.12 -7.73 9.60
C HIS A 116 0.16 -8.20 8.50
N LYS A 117 -0.85 -7.37 8.18
CA LYS A 117 -1.81 -7.63 7.14
C LYS A 117 -2.34 -6.33 6.56
N MET A 118 -2.91 -6.42 5.37
CA MET A 118 -3.61 -5.34 4.69
C MET A 118 -4.93 -5.86 4.14
N SER A 119 -6.05 -5.32 4.65
CA SER A 119 -7.40 -5.58 4.17
C SER A 119 -7.79 -4.47 3.20
N ILE A 120 -7.77 -4.80 1.91
CA ILE A 120 -7.89 -3.86 0.79
C ILE A 120 -9.31 -3.93 0.24
N SER A 121 -9.90 -2.76 -0.04
CA SER A 121 -11.11 -2.67 -0.83
C SER A 121 -11.11 -1.43 -1.73
N PHE A 122 -11.79 -1.54 -2.87
CA PHE A 122 -12.00 -0.45 -3.80
C PHE A 122 -13.47 -0.08 -3.81
N LEU A 123 -13.77 1.16 -3.45
CA LEU A 123 -15.14 1.66 -3.41
C LEU A 123 -15.38 2.70 -4.50
N ASN A 124 -16.57 2.67 -5.06
CA ASN A 124 -17.13 3.76 -5.87
C ASN A 124 -17.30 5.03 -5.01
N PRO A 125 -17.53 6.19 -5.64
CA PRO A 125 -17.92 7.42 -4.95
C PRO A 125 -19.15 7.30 -4.04
N ASP A 126 -20.06 6.38 -4.36
CA ASP A 126 -21.29 6.10 -3.60
C ASP A 126 -21.09 5.15 -2.40
N GLY A 127 -19.87 4.61 -2.23
CA GLY A 127 -19.51 3.67 -1.18
C GLY A 127 -19.76 2.19 -1.52
N GLY A 128 -20.32 1.87 -2.69
CA GLY A 128 -20.42 0.50 -3.19
C GLY A 128 -19.06 -0.05 -3.62
N LEU A 129 -18.91 -1.38 -3.75
CA LEU A 129 -17.67 -1.98 -4.26
C LEU A 129 -17.50 -1.66 -5.75
N TYR A 130 -16.34 -1.09 -6.11
CA TYR A 130 -15.96 -0.86 -7.49
C TYR A 130 -15.47 -2.17 -8.11
N PRO A 131 -15.99 -2.63 -9.26
CA PRO A 131 -15.61 -3.90 -9.88
C PRO A 131 -14.27 -3.79 -10.60
N ILE A 132 -13.18 -3.47 -9.90
CA ILE A 132 -11.83 -3.40 -10.46
C ILE A 132 -11.40 -4.75 -11.06
N ARG A 133 -10.46 -4.74 -12.01
CA ARG A 133 -9.75 -5.95 -12.45
C ARG A 133 -8.52 -6.21 -11.59
N ASP A 134 -7.71 -7.17 -12.02
CA ASP A 134 -6.38 -7.30 -11.46
C ASP A 134 -5.58 -6.01 -11.61
N HIS A 135 -4.84 -5.68 -10.56
CA HIS A 135 -4.14 -4.43 -10.41
C HIS A 135 -2.87 -4.63 -9.57
N PHE A 136 -2.00 -3.63 -9.64
CA PHE A 136 -0.73 -3.62 -8.92
C PHE A 136 -0.64 -2.39 -8.04
N LEU A 137 -0.24 -2.56 -6.78
CA LEU A 137 -0.02 -1.49 -5.81
C LEU A 137 1.40 -1.62 -5.24
N ARG A 138 2.09 -0.51 -5.04
CA ARG A 138 3.36 -0.46 -4.30
C ARG A 138 3.25 0.55 -3.17
N PHE A 139 3.59 0.10 -1.98
CA PHE A 139 3.64 0.91 -0.78
C PHE A 139 5.05 1.01 -0.24
N GLU A 140 5.34 2.13 0.42
CA GLU A 140 6.49 2.27 1.30
C GLU A 140 5.99 2.29 2.75
N VAL A 141 6.56 1.40 3.57
CA VAL A 141 6.25 1.29 5.00
C VAL A 141 7.46 1.78 5.78
N THR A 142 7.32 2.91 6.47
CA THR A 142 8.40 3.47 7.29
C THR A 142 8.25 3.02 8.74
N CYS A 143 9.30 2.47 9.31
CA CYS A 143 9.36 1.99 10.69
C CYS A 143 10.43 2.74 11.49
N LEU A 144 10.23 2.92 12.79
CA LEU A 144 11.32 3.37 13.68
C LEU A 144 12.35 2.26 13.85
N LYS A 145 13.64 2.60 13.70
CA LYS A 145 14.73 1.67 14.04
C LYS A 145 14.79 1.52 15.55
N SER A 146 14.61 0.29 16.03
CA SER A 146 14.94 -0.03 17.42
C SER A 146 16.46 -0.06 17.58
N GLN A 147 17.00 0.70 18.54
CA GLN A 147 18.43 0.66 18.87
C GLN A 147 18.89 -0.68 19.48
N ALA A 148 17.96 -1.62 19.75
CA ALA A 148 18.23 -2.86 20.46
C ALA A 148 18.28 -4.12 19.58
N VAL A 149 18.13 -4.01 18.25
CA VAL A 149 18.15 -5.20 17.37
C VAL A 149 19.19 -5.04 16.28
N THR A 150 20.29 -5.77 16.45
CA THR A 150 21.30 -6.02 15.43
C THR A 150 20.66 -6.76 14.26
N GLU A 151 20.69 -6.13 13.09
CA GLU A 151 20.43 -6.69 11.75
C GLU A 151 19.04 -7.32 11.51
N TRP A 152 18.09 -6.49 11.07
CA TRP A 152 17.07 -6.95 10.13
C TRP A 152 17.68 -6.88 8.73
N ARG A 153 17.84 -8.04 8.06
CA ARG A 153 18.28 -8.05 6.67
C ARG A 153 17.17 -7.44 5.81
N ASN A 154 17.52 -6.40 5.04
CA ASN A 154 16.69 -5.82 3.98
C ASN A 154 16.43 -6.86 2.90
N PHE A 155 15.46 -7.73 3.12
CA PHE A 155 14.87 -8.49 2.03
C PHE A 155 13.85 -7.60 1.37
N GLU A 156 13.85 -7.53 0.04
CA GLU A 156 12.66 -7.16 -0.70
C GLU A 156 11.54 -8.09 -0.20
N ILE A 157 10.59 -7.55 0.56
CA ILE A 157 9.52 -8.36 1.14
C ILE A 157 8.46 -8.51 0.04
N ILE A 158 8.74 -9.44 -0.86
CA ILE A 158 7.76 -9.97 -1.81
C ILE A 158 6.88 -10.89 -0.97
N SER A 159 5.60 -10.55 -0.77
CA SER A 159 4.66 -11.50 -0.16
C SER A 159 4.71 -12.78 -1.00
N ARG A 160 4.89 -13.95 -0.36
CA ARG A 160 5.09 -15.27 -1.00
C ARG A 160 3.90 -15.80 -1.81
N SER A 161 3.12 -14.91 -2.40
CA SER A 161 2.14 -15.21 -3.42
C SER A 161 2.72 -15.10 -4.84
N VAL A 162 3.94 -14.56 -5.04
CA VAL A 162 4.50 -14.27 -6.38
C VAL A 162 5.86 -14.97 -6.61
N ASN A 163 5.90 -15.89 -7.59
CA ASN A 163 7.13 -16.51 -8.06
C ASN A 163 8.04 -15.50 -8.79
N MET A 164 9.34 -15.67 -8.54
CA MET A 164 10.45 -14.86 -9.02
C MET A 164 10.56 -14.76 -10.55
N PHE A 165 10.94 -13.58 -11.04
CA PHE A 165 11.80 -13.46 -12.22
C PHE A 165 13.09 -12.75 -11.81
N GLN A 166 14.16 -13.53 -11.61
CA GLN A 166 15.51 -13.02 -11.83
C GLN A 166 15.71 -12.99 -13.35
N ALA A 167 15.83 -11.80 -13.92
CA ALA A 167 16.43 -11.67 -15.24
C ALA A 167 17.91 -12.02 -15.10
N ALA A 168 18.32 -13.12 -15.74
CA ALA A 168 19.71 -13.49 -15.87
C ALA A 168 20.46 -12.37 -16.60
N GLN A 169 21.60 -11.97 -16.04
CA GLN A 169 22.62 -11.21 -16.73
C GLN A 169 23.23 -12.05 -17.86
N GLU A 170 23.23 -11.44 -19.05
CA GLU A 170 24.29 -11.44 -20.05
C GLU A 170 24.84 -12.80 -20.56
N TRP A 171 24.36 -13.19 -21.74
CA TRP A 171 25.15 -13.95 -22.70
C TRP A 171 25.79 -12.96 -23.68
N ASN A 172 27.13 -12.84 -23.60
CA ASN A 172 27.96 -12.09 -24.54
C ASN A 172 28.34 -13.04 -25.69
N PRO A 173 28.34 -12.60 -26.97
CA PRO A 173 28.44 -13.46 -28.14
C PRO A 173 29.77 -14.21 -28.27
#